data_AF-A0A8T5IL71-F1
#
_entry.id   AF-A0A8T5IL71-F1
#
_cell.length_a   1.000
_cell.length_b   1.000
_cell.length_c   1.000
_cell.angle_alpha   90.00
_cell.angle_beta   90.00
_cell.angle_gamma   90.00
#
_symmetry.space_group_name_H-M   'P 1'
#
loop_
_entity.id
_entity.type
_entity.pdbx_description
1 polymer ?
#
loop_
_entity_poly.entity_id
_entity_poly.type
_entity_poly.pdbx_seq_one_letter_code
_entity_poly.pdbx_strand_id
1 'polypeptide(L)'
;MVLTPAELEDARKALEQQYSFSEKAQALANAREKNIIKTYKRLNKEAIIAVHLTDTFPEDGIIYPTGHYPFKYYREKIYFPRETIHFTLNSTVSNHTDNKFNKRKYAILIPLKDIYIQIFSLLPSDTFILGRLKLTENAEILGAIKNLRNKNPGKAKIIPIEISEEQTIESAVYNRIKEKGYVPSAIGGLSWSFKSLIHNVLPDIDPEENLMRAIKEIGFGNDPDSDMFLEFAMNTDKERVTHYSSIFKEIENFSYTYYVNMLEFKETGEFKPRSKNFIEEIPISIRQANKFIAELNLIKTKAMRGTYSAPYIATIDKLIDFLEKIKKDYLDLGKKLIEQARESKV
;
A
#
# COMPACT_ATOMS: atom_id res chain seq x y z
N MET A 1 35.35 17.05 -5.30
CA MET A 1 34.19 17.82 -5.78
C MET A 1 33.47 18.31 -4.54
N VAL A 2 33.38 19.63 -4.33
CA VAL A 2 32.80 20.22 -3.12
C VAL A 2 31.38 20.64 -3.46
N LEU A 3 30.40 20.18 -2.68
CA LEU A 3 29.00 20.55 -2.86
C LEU A 3 28.84 22.06 -2.69
N THR A 4 28.04 22.67 -3.55
CA THR A 4 27.67 24.08 -3.44
C THR A 4 26.80 24.31 -2.20
N PRO A 5 26.71 25.55 -1.69
CA PRO A 5 25.83 25.88 -0.57
C PRO A 5 24.35 25.49 -0.80
N ALA A 6 23.86 25.54 -2.04
CA ALA A 6 22.51 25.13 -2.40
C ALA A 6 22.34 23.60 -2.30
N GLU A 7 23.29 22.83 -2.83
CA GLU A 7 23.28 21.36 -2.75
C GLU A 7 23.42 20.86 -1.31
N LEU A 8 24.16 21.59 -0.45
CA LEU A 8 24.24 21.31 0.99
C LEU A 8 22.90 21.55 1.69
N GLU A 9 22.19 22.62 1.32
CA GLU A 9 20.88 22.95 1.90
C GLU A 9 19.79 21.95 1.45
N ASP A 10 19.82 21.51 0.19
CA ASP A 10 18.92 20.48 -0.31
C ASP A 10 19.19 19.10 0.34
N ALA A 11 20.47 18.74 0.51
CA ALA A 11 20.87 17.55 1.25
C ALA A 11 20.42 17.59 2.71
N ARG A 12 20.53 18.76 3.37
CA ARG A 12 20.06 18.98 4.75
C ARG A 12 18.55 18.80 4.85
N LYS A 13 17.76 19.40 3.95
CA LYS A 13 16.30 19.25 3.93
C LYS A 13 15.86 17.81 3.68
N ALA A 14 16.55 17.09 2.79
CA ALA A 14 16.28 15.68 2.54
C ALA A 14 16.56 14.81 3.78
N LEU A 15 17.67 15.06 4.48
CA LEU A 15 17.99 14.42 5.76
C LEU A 15 16.95 14.73 6.84
N GLU A 16 16.52 15.99 6.97
CA GLU A 16 15.49 16.38 7.94
C GLU A 16 14.13 15.74 7.66
N GLN A 17 13.74 15.64 6.38
CA GLN A 17 12.54 14.90 5.99
C GLN A 17 12.66 13.41 6.34
N GLN A 18 13.81 12.80 6.07
CA GLN A 18 14.07 11.40 6.42
C GLN A 18 14.03 11.16 7.94
N TYR A 19 14.62 12.05 8.74
CA TYR A 19 14.55 11.97 10.20
C TYR A 19 13.11 12.14 10.71
N SER A 20 12.36 13.10 10.18
CA SER A 20 10.95 13.29 10.54
C SER A 20 10.09 12.07 10.18
N PHE A 21 10.44 11.36 9.10
CA PHE A 21 9.79 10.11 8.71
C PHE A 21 10.13 9.00 9.70
N SER A 22 11.39 8.90 10.15
CA SER A 22 11.81 7.91 11.15
C SER A 22 11.12 8.09 12.51
N GLU A 23 10.95 9.33 12.97
CA GLU A 23 10.24 9.64 14.22
C GLU A 23 8.75 9.34 14.11
N LYS A 24 8.12 9.70 12.99
CA LYS A 24 6.73 9.34 12.70
C LYS A 24 6.55 7.83 12.58
N ALA A 25 7.48 7.13 11.93
CA ALA A 25 7.47 5.67 11.82
C ALA A 25 7.62 5.00 13.18
N GLN A 26 8.48 5.52 14.06
CA GLN A 26 8.65 5.03 15.42
C GLN A 26 7.40 5.30 16.29
N ALA A 27 6.80 6.48 16.18
CA ALA A 27 5.56 6.80 16.87
C ALA A 27 4.40 5.91 16.38
N LEU A 28 4.30 5.67 15.07
CA LEU A 28 3.34 4.73 14.48
C LEU A 28 3.62 3.29 14.95
N ALA A 29 4.89 2.88 15.00
CA ALA A 29 5.30 1.56 15.47
C ALA A 29 4.87 1.35 16.92
N ASN A 30 5.12 2.32 17.81
CA ASN A 30 4.72 2.27 19.21
C ASN A 30 3.19 2.28 19.40
N ALA A 31 2.46 3.04 18.58
CA ALA A 31 1.00 3.08 18.63
C ALA A 31 0.38 1.77 18.09
N ARG A 32 0.97 1.21 17.02
CA ARG A 32 0.55 -0.06 16.43
C ARG A 32 0.90 -1.24 17.31
N GLU A 33 2.05 -1.24 17.96
CA GLU A 33 2.49 -2.27 18.91
C GLU A 33 1.38 -2.56 19.94
N LYS A 34 0.71 -1.55 20.49
CA LYS A 34 -0.41 -1.74 21.44
C LYS A 34 -1.61 -2.48 20.85
N ASN A 35 -2.02 -2.15 19.62
CA ASN A 35 -3.16 -2.79 18.94
C ASN A 35 -2.81 -4.18 18.42
N ILE A 36 -1.63 -4.29 17.82
CA ILE A 36 -1.06 -5.50 17.27
C ILE A 36 -0.81 -6.52 18.38
N ILE A 37 -0.34 -6.13 19.57
CA ILE A 37 -0.18 -7.02 20.73
C ILE A 37 -1.52 -7.66 21.13
N LYS A 38 -2.62 -6.91 21.15
CA LYS A 38 -3.95 -7.44 21.52
C LYS A 38 -4.38 -8.53 20.54
N THR A 39 -4.22 -8.27 19.25
CA THR A 39 -4.47 -9.23 18.17
C THR A 39 -3.54 -10.44 18.27
N TYR A 40 -2.25 -10.19 18.50
CA TYR A 40 -1.24 -11.22 18.60
C TYR A 40 -1.40 -12.18 19.75
N LYS A 41 -2.03 -11.75 20.84
CA LYS A 41 -2.35 -12.64 21.96
C LYS A 41 -3.42 -13.68 21.60
N ARG A 42 -4.28 -13.39 20.63
CA ARG A 42 -5.37 -14.28 20.18
C ARG A 42 -4.95 -15.19 19.02
N LEU A 43 -3.89 -14.82 18.30
CA LEU A 43 -3.40 -15.59 17.16
C LEU A 43 -2.62 -16.82 17.62
N ASN A 44 -3.00 -17.99 17.09
CA ASN A 44 -2.17 -19.18 17.18
C ASN A 44 -0.96 -19.04 16.22
N LYS A 45 0.09 -18.36 16.68
CA LYS A 45 1.30 -18.08 15.90
C LYS A 45 2.03 -19.35 15.45
N GLU A 46 1.85 -20.45 16.17
CA GLU A 46 2.42 -21.76 15.84
C GLU A 46 1.78 -22.36 14.58
N ALA A 47 0.56 -21.96 14.25
CA ALA A 47 -0.16 -22.39 13.04
C ALA A 47 0.06 -21.45 11.84
N ILE A 48 0.98 -20.47 11.96
CA ILE A 48 1.24 -19.49 10.90
C ILE A 48 2.71 -19.48 10.49
N ILE A 49 2.94 -19.55 9.18
CA ILE A 49 4.24 -19.39 8.54
C ILE A 49 4.19 -18.20 7.59
N ALA A 50 5.10 -17.26 7.78
CA ALA A 50 5.32 -16.14 6.89
C ALA A 50 6.18 -16.59 5.69
N VAL A 51 5.80 -16.16 4.50
CA VAL A 51 6.42 -16.55 3.23
C VAL A 51 6.87 -15.30 2.49
N HIS A 52 8.16 -15.18 2.24
CA HIS A 52 8.76 -14.08 1.47
C HIS A 52 9.28 -14.62 0.14
N LEU A 53 8.73 -14.14 -0.97
CA LEU A 53 9.22 -14.47 -2.31
C LEU A 53 10.18 -13.39 -2.81
N THR A 54 11.37 -13.79 -3.25
CA THR A 54 12.42 -12.83 -3.63
C THR A 54 13.38 -13.38 -4.69
N ASP A 55 14.04 -12.47 -5.41
CA ASP A 55 15.14 -12.77 -6.32
C ASP A 55 16.52 -12.58 -5.66
N THR A 56 16.54 -12.04 -4.44
CA THR A 56 17.75 -11.69 -3.70
C THR A 56 17.94 -12.69 -2.57
N PHE A 57 19.09 -13.37 -2.56
CA PHE A 57 19.42 -14.32 -1.50
C PHE A 57 19.81 -13.56 -0.22
N PRO A 58 19.37 -13.97 0.98
CA PRO A 58 19.77 -13.33 2.24
C PRO A 58 21.28 -13.39 2.47
N GLU A 59 21.92 -12.25 2.74
CA GLU A 59 23.36 -12.22 3.00
C GLU A 59 23.61 -12.54 4.48
N ASP A 60 24.36 -13.62 4.74
CA ASP A 60 24.62 -14.14 6.08
C ASP A 60 23.35 -14.37 6.92
N GLY A 61 22.27 -14.78 6.24
CA GLY A 61 20.96 -14.99 6.84
C GLY A 61 20.21 -13.70 7.18
N ILE A 62 20.55 -12.57 6.57
CA ILE A 62 19.84 -11.30 6.73
C ILE A 62 19.11 -10.96 5.44
N ILE A 63 17.79 -10.78 5.53
CA ILE A 63 16.97 -10.20 4.45
C ILE A 63 17.09 -8.68 4.57
N TYR A 64 17.45 -8.04 3.46
CA TYR A 64 17.46 -6.59 3.32
C TYR A 64 16.22 -6.13 2.56
N PRO A 65 15.62 -4.97 2.91
CA PRO A 65 14.58 -4.37 2.09
C PRO A 65 15.09 -4.15 0.67
N THR A 66 14.40 -4.77 -0.29
CA THR A 66 14.73 -4.64 -1.70
C THR A 66 13.67 -3.79 -2.39
N GLY A 67 13.88 -2.47 -2.41
CA GLY A 67 13.08 -1.56 -3.23
C GLY A 67 13.42 -1.73 -4.71
N HIS A 68 12.96 -2.82 -5.33
CA HIS A 68 13.32 -3.16 -6.72
C HIS A 68 12.30 -2.68 -7.76
N TYR A 69 11.13 -2.22 -7.32
CA TYR A 69 10.09 -1.80 -8.24
C TYR A 69 10.06 -0.29 -8.35
N PRO A 70 10.49 0.28 -9.48
CA PRO A 70 10.20 1.66 -9.75
C PRO A 70 8.68 1.78 -9.88
N PHE A 71 8.07 2.66 -9.10
CA PHE A 71 6.69 3.01 -9.39
C PHE A 71 6.71 3.90 -10.64
N LYS A 72 5.84 3.59 -11.61
CA LYS A 72 5.69 4.43 -12.80
C LYS A 72 4.95 5.68 -12.36
N TYR A 73 5.66 6.79 -12.33
CA TYR A 73 5.04 8.10 -12.21
C TYR A 73 5.05 8.75 -13.59
N TYR A 74 3.86 8.87 -14.20
CA TYR A 74 3.71 9.20 -15.62
C TYR A 74 4.47 8.23 -16.56
N ARG A 75 5.66 8.66 -17.00
CA ARG A 75 6.56 7.95 -17.92
C ARG A 75 7.93 7.65 -17.30
N GLU A 76 8.16 8.12 -16.08
CA GLU A 76 9.42 7.95 -15.37
C GLU A 76 9.31 6.81 -14.37
N LYS A 77 10.40 6.05 -14.29
CA LYS A 77 10.57 4.96 -13.33
C LYS A 77 11.26 5.55 -12.10
N ILE A 78 10.47 5.90 -11.09
CA ILE A 78 11.02 6.42 -9.83
C ILE A 78 11.23 5.22 -8.90
N TYR A 79 12.49 4.96 -8.55
CA TYR A 79 12.83 3.97 -7.53
C TYR A 79 12.64 4.61 -6.16
N PHE A 80 11.52 4.29 -5.49
CA PHE A 80 11.39 4.58 -4.08
C PHE A 80 11.85 3.36 -3.29
N PRO A 81 12.90 3.47 -2.47
CA PRO A 81 13.31 2.37 -1.61
C PRO A 81 12.18 2.11 -0.62
N ARG A 82 11.44 1.01 -0.81
CA ARG A 82 10.57 0.50 0.24
C ARG A 82 11.48 -0.07 1.31
N GLU A 83 11.48 0.56 2.49
CA GLU A 83 12.19 0.08 3.68
C GLU A 83 11.46 -1.08 4.38
N THR A 84 10.64 -1.83 3.64
CA THR A 84 9.80 -2.90 4.16
C THR A 84 10.18 -4.25 3.56
N ILE A 85 9.97 -5.30 4.34
CA ILE A 85 10.01 -6.69 3.86
C ILE A 85 8.61 -7.25 4.00
N HIS A 86 8.04 -7.70 2.88
CA HIS A 86 6.66 -8.18 2.78
C HIS A 86 6.59 -9.70 2.76
N PHE A 87 5.53 -10.23 3.34
CA PHE A 87 5.26 -11.65 3.55
C PHE A 87 3.78 -11.94 3.27
N THR A 88 3.53 -13.13 2.75
CA THR A 88 2.22 -13.77 2.79
C THR A 88 2.16 -14.81 3.91
N LEU A 89 0.96 -15.13 4.41
CA LEU A 89 0.77 -16.06 5.52
C LEU A 89 0.21 -17.40 5.05
N ASN A 90 0.92 -18.50 5.30
CA ASN A 90 0.64 -19.88 4.87
C ASN A 90 0.42 -20.07 3.36
N SER A 91 0.93 -19.16 2.52
CA SER A 91 0.86 -19.31 1.07
C SER A 91 1.88 -18.41 0.42
N THR A 92 2.04 -18.53 -0.89
CA THR A 92 2.71 -17.54 -1.73
C THR A 92 1.72 -16.48 -2.20
N VAL A 93 2.20 -15.27 -2.50
CA VAL A 93 1.40 -14.30 -3.26
C VAL A 93 1.28 -14.78 -4.71
N SER A 94 0.04 -14.96 -5.18
CA SER A 94 -0.20 -15.24 -6.60
C SER A 94 0.13 -14.03 -7.48
N ASN A 95 0.39 -14.27 -8.76
CA ASN A 95 0.54 -13.18 -9.74
C ASN A 95 -0.69 -12.25 -9.72
N HIS A 96 -0.46 -10.95 -9.83
CA HIS A 96 -1.52 -9.94 -10.00
C HIS A 96 -1.07 -8.86 -11.00
N THR A 97 -1.94 -7.89 -11.27
CA THR A 97 -1.89 -6.93 -12.41
C THR A 97 -0.51 -6.34 -12.72
N ASP A 98 0.31 -6.07 -11.70
CA ASP A 98 1.58 -5.36 -11.87
C ASP A 98 2.82 -6.22 -11.59
N ASN A 99 2.68 -7.45 -11.08
CA ASN A 99 3.81 -8.26 -10.62
C ASN A 99 3.66 -9.77 -10.89
N LYS A 100 4.75 -10.36 -11.38
CA LYS A 100 4.89 -11.82 -11.57
C LYS A 100 5.76 -12.39 -10.46
N PHE A 101 5.12 -13.01 -9.46
CA PHE A 101 5.78 -13.60 -8.30
C PHE A 101 6.13 -15.08 -8.50
N ASN A 102 5.48 -15.76 -9.43
CA ASN A 102 5.76 -17.16 -9.74
C ASN A 102 7.18 -17.43 -10.31
N LYS A 103 7.93 -16.37 -10.66
CA LYS A 103 9.29 -16.47 -11.22
C LYS A 103 10.40 -16.13 -10.23
N ARG A 104 10.08 -15.93 -8.95
CA ARG A 104 11.09 -15.59 -7.94
C ARG A 104 12.06 -16.74 -7.74
N LYS A 105 13.34 -16.41 -7.59
CA LYS A 105 14.41 -17.40 -7.43
C LYS A 105 14.36 -18.14 -6.10
N TYR A 106 13.84 -17.48 -5.06
CA TYR A 106 13.81 -17.99 -3.71
C TYR A 106 12.46 -17.76 -3.04
N ALA A 107 12.12 -18.67 -2.13
CA ALA A 107 11.06 -18.49 -1.14
C ALA A 107 11.64 -18.70 0.25
N ILE A 108 11.36 -17.78 1.17
CA ILE A 108 11.82 -17.85 2.55
C ILE A 108 10.61 -18.07 3.44
N LEU A 109 10.61 -19.18 4.16
CA LEU A 109 9.55 -19.62 5.06
C LEU A 109 10.02 -19.40 6.48
N ILE A 110 9.26 -18.62 7.26
CA ILE A 110 9.63 -18.23 8.62
C ILE A 110 8.41 -18.43 9.52
N PRO A 111 8.47 -19.26 10.57
CA PRO A 111 7.39 -19.34 11.55
C PRO A 111 7.04 -17.95 12.09
N LEU A 112 5.76 -17.56 12.12
CA LEU A 112 5.40 -16.19 12.50
C LEU A 112 5.82 -15.88 13.94
N LYS A 113 5.83 -16.89 14.81
CA LYS A 113 6.30 -16.77 16.21
C LYS A 113 7.75 -16.28 16.35
N ASP A 114 8.58 -16.44 15.31
CA ASP A 114 9.98 -16.04 15.34
C ASP A 114 10.16 -14.56 15.00
N ILE A 115 9.17 -13.95 14.33
CA ILE A 115 9.27 -12.59 13.78
C ILE A 115 8.14 -11.65 14.21
N TYR A 116 7.11 -12.13 14.91
CA TYR A 116 5.90 -11.36 15.21
C TYR A 116 6.17 -10.03 15.93
N ILE A 117 7.24 -9.94 16.72
CA ILE A 117 7.62 -8.72 17.44
C ILE A 117 8.06 -7.61 16.48
N GLN A 118 8.55 -7.96 15.28
CA GLN A 118 9.00 -7.02 14.26
C GLN A 118 7.92 -6.69 13.23
N ILE A 119 6.77 -7.39 13.26
CA ILE A 119 5.68 -7.18 12.29
C ILE A 119 4.99 -5.84 12.57
N PHE A 120 4.98 -5.00 11.54
CA PHE A 120 4.38 -3.67 11.55
C PHE A 120 2.96 -3.65 10.99
N SER A 121 2.67 -4.53 10.04
CA SER A 121 1.33 -4.78 9.51
C SER A 121 1.12 -6.28 9.38
N LEU A 122 -0.03 -6.77 9.81
CA LEU A 122 -0.39 -8.17 9.69
C LEU A 122 -1.59 -8.27 8.76
N LEU A 123 -1.38 -8.71 7.53
CA LEU A 123 -2.45 -9.02 6.58
C LEU A 123 -2.07 -10.33 5.89
N PRO A 124 -3.02 -11.22 5.54
CA PRO A 124 -2.67 -12.52 4.98
C PRO A 124 -1.79 -12.40 3.73
N SER A 125 -2.11 -11.44 2.87
CA SER A 125 -1.43 -11.18 1.60
C SER A 125 -0.30 -10.15 1.68
N ASP A 126 -0.22 -9.36 2.76
CA ASP A 126 0.67 -8.21 2.81
C ASP A 126 1.14 -7.91 4.25
N THR A 127 1.53 -8.96 4.97
CA THR A 127 2.20 -8.81 6.26
C THR A 127 3.57 -8.20 6.00
N PHE A 128 4.01 -7.20 6.77
CA PHE A 128 5.34 -6.64 6.57
C PHE A 128 6.01 -6.16 7.86
N ILE A 129 7.34 -6.10 7.81
CA ILE A 129 8.19 -5.46 8.80
C ILE A 129 8.83 -4.20 8.21
N LEU A 130 9.37 -3.34 9.07
CA LEU A 130 10.28 -2.25 8.69
C LEU A 130 11.73 -2.68 8.90
N GLY A 131 12.61 -2.33 7.96
CA GLY A 131 14.03 -2.60 8.03
C GLY A 131 14.41 -4.04 7.70
N ARG A 132 15.55 -4.48 8.24
CA ARG A 132 16.19 -5.76 7.92
C ARG A 132 15.66 -6.87 8.81
N LEU A 133 15.61 -8.10 8.30
CA LEU A 133 15.21 -9.27 9.07
C LEU A 133 16.36 -10.27 9.18
N LYS A 134 16.78 -10.60 10.40
CA LYS A 134 17.70 -11.71 10.65
C LYS A 134 16.93 -13.02 10.76
N LEU A 135 17.31 -14.01 9.95
CA LEU A 135 16.69 -15.33 9.94
C LEU A 135 17.11 -16.15 11.17
N THR A 136 16.14 -16.88 11.72
CA THR A 136 16.33 -17.84 12.80
C THR A 136 16.71 -19.22 12.26
N GLU A 137 17.03 -20.15 13.16
CA GLU A 137 17.29 -21.55 12.81
C GLU A 137 16.06 -22.33 12.33
N ASN A 138 14.85 -21.83 12.63
CA ASN A 138 13.61 -22.43 12.14
C ASN A 138 13.19 -21.91 10.75
N ALA A 139 13.90 -20.90 10.22
CA ALA A 139 13.66 -20.37 8.89
C ALA A 139 14.20 -21.33 7.82
N GLU A 140 13.49 -21.41 6.70
CA GLU A 140 13.85 -22.25 5.56
C GLU A 140 13.93 -21.40 4.29
N ILE A 141 14.99 -21.60 3.49
CA ILE A 141 15.18 -20.95 2.19
C ILE A 141 15.05 -22.02 1.10
N LEU A 142 13.98 -21.93 0.34
CA LEU A 142 13.72 -22.77 -0.82
C LEU A 142 14.28 -22.10 -2.08
N GLY A 143 14.88 -22.89 -2.97
CA GLY A 143 15.36 -22.40 -4.26
C GLY A 143 15.92 -23.51 -5.13
N ALA A 144 16.06 -23.24 -6.43
CA ALA A 144 16.69 -24.20 -7.34
C ALA A 144 18.12 -24.53 -6.90
N ILE A 145 18.56 -25.79 -7.01
CA ILE A 145 19.91 -26.24 -6.60
C ILE A 145 21.01 -25.30 -7.12
N LYS A 146 20.93 -24.93 -8.40
CA LYS A 146 21.89 -24.01 -9.05
C LYS A 146 21.96 -22.62 -8.41
N ASN A 147 20.85 -22.12 -7.85
CA ASN A 147 20.77 -20.80 -7.23
C ASN A 147 21.30 -20.81 -5.78
N LEU A 148 21.28 -21.98 -5.13
CA LEU A 148 21.65 -22.16 -3.72
C LEU A 148 23.13 -22.52 -3.52
N ARG A 149 23.83 -22.94 -4.58
CA ARG A 149 25.24 -23.35 -4.51
C ARG A 149 26.11 -22.23 -3.94
N ASN A 150 26.95 -22.56 -2.95
CA ASN A 150 27.88 -21.66 -2.27
C ASN A 150 27.22 -20.45 -1.57
N LYS A 151 25.93 -20.52 -1.25
CA LYS A 151 25.25 -19.46 -0.50
C LYS A 151 25.40 -19.69 1.01
N ASN A 152 25.56 -18.61 1.78
CA ASN A 152 25.57 -18.64 3.23
C ASN A 152 24.19 -18.24 3.79
N PRO A 153 23.38 -19.20 4.28
CA PRO A 153 22.04 -18.91 4.79
C PRO A 153 22.06 -18.36 6.23
N GLY A 154 23.23 -18.14 6.83
CA GLY A 154 23.36 -17.86 8.25
C GLY A 154 22.87 -19.06 9.06
N LYS A 155 21.86 -18.84 9.91
CA LYS A 155 21.24 -19.91 10.71
C LYS A 155 20.12 -20.66 9.97
N ALA A 156 19.60 -20.11 8.86
CA ALA A 156 18.47 -20.71 8.17
C ALA A 156 18.85 -22.02 7.46
N LYS A 157 17.88 -22.93 7.31
CA LYS A 157 18.06 -24.17 6.58
C LYS A 157 17.85 -23.96 5.08
N ILE A 158 18.76 -24.46 4.25
CA ILE A 158 18.58 -24.51 2.80
C ILE A 158 17.76 -25.74 2.42
N ILE A 159 16.70 -25.53 1.64
CA ILE A 159 15.84 -26.57 1.07
C ILE A 159 15.98 -26.53 -0.46
N PRO A 160 16.84 -27.36 -1.06
CA PRO A 160 16.96 -27.43 -2.50
C PRO A 160 15.65 -27.97 -3.10
N ILE A 161 15.22 -27.35 -4.20
CA ILE A 161 14.08 -27.83 -4.99
C ILE A 161 14.52 -28.03 -6.45
N GLU A 162 13.91 -29.02 -7.09
CA GLU A 162 14.03 -29.25 -8.52
C GLU A 162 12.93 -28.44 -9.21
N ILE A 163 13.32 -27.52 -10.09
CA ILE A 163 12.36 -26.69 -10.83
C ILE A 163 12.10 -27.35 -12.17
N SER A 164 10.85 -27.70 -12.43
CA SER A 164 10.35 -28.24 -13.71
C SER A 164 9.08 -27.51 -14.15
N GLU A 165 8.45 -27.96 -15.24
CA GLU A 165 7.13 -27.43 -15.64
C GLU A 165 6.03 -27.77 -14.60
N GLU A 166 6.17 -28.93 -13.94
CA GLU A 166 5.27 -29.44 -12.91
C GLU A 166 5.60 -28.92 -11.51
N GLN A 167 6.88 -28.63 -11.23
CA GLN A 167 7.35 -28.14 -9.94
C GLN A 167 7.86 -26.70 -10.04
N THR A 168 7.01 -25.76 -9.63
CA THR A 168 7.35 -24.34 -9.51
C THR A 168 7.75 -23.99 -8.08
N ILE A 169 8.30 -22.78 -7.86
CA ILE A 169 8.56 -22.28 -6.51
C ILE A 169 7.26 -22.23 -5.68
N GLU A 170 6.13 -21.88 -6.31
CA GLU A 170 4.81 -21.80 -5.66
C GLU A 170 4.31 -23.17 -5.23
N SER A 171 4.35 -24.19 -6.11
CA SER A 171 3.95 -25.54 -5.72
C SER A 171 4.90 -26.16 -4.68
N ALA A 172 6.20 -25.87 -4.76
CA ALA A 172 7.17 -26.29 -3.75
C ALA A 172 6.89 -25.66 -2.38
N VAL A 173 6.59 -24.36 -2.31
CA VAL A 173 6.20 -23.69 -1.07
C VAL A 173 4.92 -24.30 -0.51
N TYR A 174 3.90 -24.49 -1.34
CA TYR A 174 2.63 -25.08 -0.93
C TYR A 174 2.81 -26.47 -0.31
N ASN A 175 3.59 -27.33 -0.97
CA ASN A 175 3.90 -28.67 -0.46
C ASN A 175 4.70 -28.58 0.85
N ARG A 176 5.68 -27.68 0.92
CA ARG A 176 6.51 -27.53 2.12
C ARG A 176 5.73 -27.05 3.33
N ILE A 177 4.74 -26.16 3.13
CA ILE A 177 3.83 -25.71 4.17
C ILE A 177 3.03 -26.90 4.73
N LYS A 178 2.49 -27.75 3.85
CA LYS A 178 1.78 -28.99 4.25
C LYS A 178 2.67 -29.97 5.01
N GLU A 179 3.87 -30.23 4.51
CA GLU A 179 4.85 -31.14 5.14
C GLU A 179 5.20 -30.70 6.57
N LYS A 180 5.24 -29.39 6.81
CA LYS A 180 5.50 -28.82 8.14
C LYS A 180 4.26 -28.79 9.04
N GLY A 181 3.12 -29.30 8.60
CA GLY A 181 1.87 -29.36 9.37
C GLY A 181 1.05 -28.07 9.38
N TYR A 182 1.41 -27.07 8.57
CA TYR A 182 0.61 -25.86 8.42
C TYR A 182 -0.51 -26.09 7.40
N VAL A 183 -1.61 -25.35 7.54
CA VAL A 183 -2.71 -25.37 6.57
C VAL A 183 -2.47 -24.30 5.52
N PRO A 184 -2.24 -24.67 4.24
CA PRO A 184 -2.03 -23.69 3.20
C PRO A 184 -3.26 -22.83 2.97
N SER A 185 -3.05 -21.55 2.73
CA SER A 185 -4.10 -20.59 2.39
C SER A 185 -4.15 -20.32 0.89
N ALA A 186 -5.32 -19.96 0.37
CA ALA A 186 -5.47 -19.48 -1.01
C ALA A 186 -5.40 -17.95 -1.01
N ILE A 187 -4.19 -17.41 -1.20
CA ILE A 187 -3.91 -15.98 -1.15
C ILE A 187 -3.57 -15.48 -2.56
N GLY A 188 -4.58 -14.99 -3.26
CA GLY A 188 -4.43 -14.31 -4.55
C GLY A 188 -4.54 -12.79 -4.39
N GLY A 189 -4.27 -12.04 -5.48
CA GLY A 189 -4.34 -10.57 -5.50
C GLY A 189 -5.71 -9.96 -5.12
N LEU A 190 -6.77 -10.79 -5.05
CA LEU A 190 -8.12 -10.40 -4.62
C LEU A 190 -8.58 -11.10 -3.33
N SER A 191 -7.76 -11.97 -2.73
CA SER A 191 -8.09 -12.74 -1.52
C SER A 191 -7.28 -12.23 -0.33
N TRP A 192 -7.65 -11.04 0.15
CA TRP A 192 -7.03 -10.36 1.31
C TRP A 192 -7.61 -10.83 2.65
N SER A 193 -8.53 -11.79 2.63
CA SER A 193 -9.26 -12.21 3.82
C SER A 193 -8.55 -13.34 4.57
N PHE A 194 -8.65 -13.33 5.90
CA PHE A 194 -8.25 -14.45 6.75
C PHE A 194 -9.15 -15.69 6.59
N LYS A 195 -10.16 -15.69 5.69
CA LYS A 195 -11.19 -16.73 5.65
C LYS A 195 -10.63 -18.15 5.56
N SER A 196 -9.56 -18.34 4.79
CA SER A 196 -8.88 -19.63 4.64
C SER A 196 -7.96 -20.02 5.82
N LEU A 197 -7.70 -19.08 6.75
CA LEU A 197 -6.82 -19.23 7.90
C LEU A 197 -7.56 -19.35 9.24
N ILE A 198 -8.78 -18.81 9.36
CA ILE A 198 -9.52 -18.62 10.63
C ILE A 198 -9.50 -19.85 11.52
N HIS A 199 -9.92 -21.02 11.01
CA HIS A 199 -10.11 -22.21 11.84
C HIS A 199 -8.82 -22.69 12.54
N ASN A 200 -7.65 -22.43 11.96
CA ASN A 200 -6.37 -22.85 12.52
C ASN A 200 -5.67 -21.73 13.28
N VAL A 201 -5.96 -20.48 12.90
CA VAL A 201 -5.27 -19.27 13.39
C VAL A 201 -5.99 -18.62 14.57
N LEU A 202 -7.31 -18.77 14.64
CA LEU A 202 -8.19 -18.23 15.68
C LEU A 202 -9.12 -19.36 16.17
N PRO A 203 -8.59 -20.41 16.81
CA PRO A 203 -9.37 -21.61 17.17
C PRO A 203 -10.53 -21.32 18.13
N ASP A 204 -10.43 -20.24 18.91
CA ASP A 204 -11.44 -19.83 19.90
C ASP A 204 -12.53 -18.90 19.34
N ILE A 205 -12.53 -18.63 18.03
CA ILE A 205 -13.51 -17.74 17.39
C ILE A 205 -14.45 -18.57 16.53
N ASP A 206 -15.74 -18.53 16.90
CA ASP A 206 -16.81 -19.09 16.08
C ASP A 206 -16.78 -18.47 14.66
N PRO A 207 -16.54 -19.29 13.61
CA PRO A 207 -16.42 -18.84 12.23
C PRO A 207 -17.67 -18.16 11.69
N GLU A 208 -18.87 -18.54 12.15
CA GLU A 208 -20.13 -18.08 11.57
C GLU A 208 -20.63 -16.77 12.19
N GLU A 209 -20.43 -16.56 13.50
CA GLU A 209 -21.04 -15.40 14.20
C GLU A 209 -20.06 -14.25 14.46
N ASN A 210 -18.75 -14.48 14.43
CA ASN A 210 -17.77 -13.50 14.93
C ASN A 210 -16.62 -13.15 13.99
N LEU A 211 -16.61 -13.60 12.73
CA LEU A 211 -15.53 -13.24 11.80
C LEU A 211 -15.42 -11.72 11.60
N MET A 212 -16.54 -11.06 11.31
CA MET A 212 -16.55 -9.61 11.08
C MET A 212 -16.28 -8.83 12.37
N ARG A 213 -16.75 -9.33 13.52
CA ARG A 213 -16.46 -8.73 14.83
C ARG A 213 -15.00 -8.88 15.21
N ALA A 214 -14.41 -10.05 14.99
CA ALA A 214 -13.01 -10.33 15.23
C ALA A 214 -12.11 -9.50 14.32
N ILE A 215 -12.39 -9.43 13.01
CA ILE A 215 -11.66 -8.58 12.05
C ILE A 215 -11.69 -7.11 12.50
N LYS A 216 -12.87 -6.63 12.94
CA LYS A 216 -13.08 -5.26 13.43
C LYS A 216 -12.40 -5.00 14.79
N GLU A 217 -12.45 -5.94 15.73
CA GLU A 217 -11.82 -5.87 17.05
C GLU A 217 -10.29 -5.98 16.99
N ILE A 218 -9.77 -6.70 16.01
CA ILE A 218 -8.34 -6.93 15.76
C ILE A 218 -7.69 -5.69 15.11
N GLY A 219 -8.50 -4.75 14.60
CA GLY A 219 -7.98 -3.54 13.97
C GLY A 219 -7.38 -3.79 12.58
N PHE A 220 -7.74 -4.89 11.92
CA PHE A 220 -7.45 -5.11 10.49
C PHE A 220 -8.12 -4.06 9.58
N GLY A 221 -8.94 -3.18 10.16
CA GLY A 221 -9.56 -2.05 9.50
C GLY A 221 -8.86 -0.69 9.68
N ASN A 222 -8.03 -0.48 10.69
CA ASN A 222 -7.55 0.89 10.98
C ASN A 222 -6.42 1.39 10.06
N ASP A 223 -6.20 0.77 8.89
CA ASP A 223 -5.57 1.46 7.78
C ASP A 223 -6.67 2.27 7.07
N PRO A 224 -6.63 3.61 7.06
CA PRO A 224 -7.63 4.43 6.37
C PRO A 224 -7.85 4.00 4.93
N ASP A 225 -6.82 3.41 4.30
CA ASP A 225 -6.90 2.90 2.94
C ASP A 225 -7.51 1.48 2.87
N SER A 226 -7.30 0.59 3.85
CA SER A 226 -7.84 -0.78 3.79
C SER A 226 -9.30 -0.88 4.23
N ASP A 227 -9.72 -0.14 5.26
CA ASP A 227 -11.15 -0.06 5.63
C ASP A 227 -11.97 0.59 4.51
N MET A 228 -11.42 1.61 3.87
CA MET A 228 -12.05 2.28 2.74
C MET A 228 -12.16 1.38 1.50
N PHE A 229 -11.32 0.35 1.33
CA PHE A 229 -11.45 -0.60 0.23
C PHE A 229 -12.32 -1.82 0.58
N LEU A 230 -12.25 -2.33 1.82
CA LEU A 230 -12.98 -3.52 2.24
C LEU A 230 -14.46 -3.22 2.53
N GLU A 231 -14.77 -2.12 3.23
CA GLU A 231 -16.15 -1.67 3.49
C GLU A 231 -16.86 -1.28 2.19
N PHE A 232 -16.08 -0.87 1.18
CA PHE A 232 -16.52 -0.48 -0.14
C PHE A 232 -16.81 -1.68 -1.05
N ALA A 233 -15.89 -2.66 -1.08
CA ALA A 233 -16.03 -3.90 -1.82
C ALA A 233 -17.16 -4.79 -1.26
N MET A 234 -17.46 -4.70 0.03
CA MET A 234 -18.49 -5.53 0.67
C MET A 234 -19.90 -4.92 0.62
N ASN A 235 -20.06 -3.60 0.45
CA ASN A 235 -21.37 -2.93 0.46
C ASN A 235 -21.85 -2.42 -0.91
N THR A 236 -21.08 -2.64 -1.98
CA THR A 236 -21.50 -2.21 -3.32
C THR A 236 -21.40 -3.31 -4.35
N ASP A 237 -22.46 -3.40 -5.17
CA ASP A 237 -22.56 -4.23 -6.36
C ASP A 237 -21.30 -4.06 -7.24
N LYS A 238 -20.83 -5.12 -7.89
CA LYS A 238 -19.50 -5.16 -8.57
C LYS A 238 -19.32 -4.04 -9.61
N GLU A 239 -20.40 -3.60 -10.24
CA GLU A 239 -20.43 -2.47 -11.18
C GLU A 239 -20.23 -1.11 -10.49
N ARG A 240 -20.68 -0.95 -9.24
CA ARG A 240 -20.56 0.27 -8.44
C ARG A 240 -19.16 0.45 -7.86
N VAL A 241 -18.47 -0.62 -7.46
CA VAL A 241 -17.06 -0.56 -7.02
C VAL A 241 -16.17 0.02 -8.13
N THR A 242 -16.41 -0.42 -9.36
CA THR A 242 -15.65 0.05 -10.53
C THR A 242 -15.92 1.53 -10.81
N HIS A 243 -17.19 1.98 -10.73
CA HIS A 243 -17.57 3.37 -10.96
C HIS A 243 -17.09 4.35 -9.87
N TYR A 244 -17.05 3.92 -8.61
CA TYR A 244 -16.61 4.82 -7.55
C TYR A 244 -15.09 4.77 -7.31
N SER A 245 -14.42 3.65 -7.55
CA SER A 245 -12.94 3.66 -7.63
C SER A 245 -12.46 4.57 -8.77
N SER A 246 -13.24 4.68 -9.86
CA SER A 246 -12.93 5.62 -10.93
C SER A 246 -13.14 7.08 -10.50
N ILE A 247 -14.22 7.43 -9.79
CA ILE A 247 -14.42 8.83 -9.36
C ILE A 247 -13.32 9.32 -8.41
N PHE A 248 -12.90 8.52 -7.42
CA PHE A 248 -11.83 8.93 -6.51
C PHE A 248 -10.49 9.11 -7.23
N LYS A 249 -10.18 8.22 -8.17
CA LYS A 249 -8.99 8.33 -9.03
C LYS A 249 -9.06 9.53 -9.97
N GLU A 250 -10.24 9.85 -10.49
CA GLU A 250 -10.46 11.05 -11.30
C GLU A 250 -10.29 12.33 -10.47
N ILE A 251 -10.80 12.36 -9.24
CA ILE A 251 -10.61 13.45 -8.29
C ILE A 251 -9.12 13.60 -7.94
N GLU A 252 -8.40 12.52 -7.68
CA GLU A 252 -6.96 12.54 -7.40
C GLU A 252 -6.17 13.18 -8.55
N ASN A 253 -6.39 12.72 -9.78
CA ASN A 253 -5.74 13.27 -10.98
C ASN A 253 -6.08 14.76 -11.20
N PHE A 254 -7.33 15.13 -10.95
CA PHE A 254 -7.79 16.52 -11.04
C PHE A 254 -7.13 17.41 -9.98
N SER A 255 -7.04 16.92 -8.74
CA SER A 255 -6.42 17.60 -7.61
C SER A 255 -4.93 17.85 -7.84
N TYR A 256 -4.24 16.87 -8.41
CA TYR A 256 -2.84 17.00 -8.78
C TYR A 256 -2.62 18.05 -9.88
N THR A 257 -3.45 18.01 -10.92
CA THR A 257 -3.40 19.00 -12.02
C THR A 257 -3.61 20.41 -11.49
N TYR A 258 -4.59 20.60 -10.60
CA TYR A 258 -4.81 21.86 -9.89
C TYR A 258 -3.59 22.28 -9.08
N TYR A 259 -3.00 21.37 -8.30
CA TYR A 259 -1.85 21.67 -7.44
C TYR A 259 -0.64 22.15 -8.25
N VAL A 260 -0.30 21.46 -9.34
CA VAL A 260 0.81 21.85 -10.23
C VAL A 260 0.57 23.24 -10.82
N ASN A 261 -0.62 23.48 -11.38
CA ASN A 261 -0.95 24.75 -12.01
C ASN A 261 -0.96 25.93 -11.00
N MET A 262 -1.44 25.68 -9.78
CA MET A 262 -1.53 26.71 -8.75
C MET A 262 -0.21 26.97 -8.02
N LEU A 263 0.63 25.96 -7.83
CA LEU A 263 1.99 26.15 -7.30
C LEU A 263 2.83 26.99 -8.24
N GLU A 264 2.86 26.62 -9.53
CA GLU A 264 3.61 27.36 -10.54
C GLU A 264 3.18 28.83 -10.56
N PHE A 265 1.88 29.13 -10.47
CA PHE A 265 1.38 30.52 -10.38
C PHE A 265 1.82 31.27 -9.12
N LYS A 266 1.77 30.60 -7.95
CA LYS A 266 2.10 31.23 -6.66
C LYS A 266 3.58 31.56 -6.52
N GLU A 267 4.45 30.71 -7.06
CA GLU A 267 5.90 30.88 -6.93
C GLU A 267 6.46 31.94 -7.85
N THR A 268 5.95 32.05 -9.07
CA THR A 268 6.52 32.94 -10.09
C THR A 268 5.78 34.27 -10.20
N GLY A 269 4.50 34.33 -9.79
CA GLY A 269 3.59 35.43 -10.15
C GLY A 269 3.29 35.50 -11.66
N GLU A 270 4.00 34.72 -12.47
CA GLU A 270 3.85 34.57 -13.90
C GLU A 270 3.18 33.25 -14.19
N PHE A 271 1.98 33.33 -14.74
CA PHE A 271 1.29 32.14 -15.17
C PHE A 271 1.90 31.62 -16.47
N LYS A 272 2.71 30.55 -16.40
CA LYS A 272 3.27 29.83 -17.57
C LYS A 272 2.53 28.51 -17.75
N PRO A 273 1.34 28.51 -18.36
CA PRO A 273 0.59 27.28 -18.47
C PRO A 273 1.35 26.26 -19.32
N ARG A 274 1.29 25.00 -18.88
CA ARG A 274 1.77 23.87 -19.69
C ARG A 274 0.99 23.71 -20.99
N SER A 275 -0.22 24.28 -21.09
CA SER A 275 -1.01 24.33 -22.32
C SER A 275 -1.15 25.76 -22.83
N LYS A 276 -1.13 25.93 -24.16
CA LYS A 276 -1.33 27.26 -24.79
C LYS A 276 -2.71 27.86 -24.52
N ASN A 277 -3.66 27.08 -23.97
CA ASN A 277 -5.07 27.41 -23.90
C ASN A 277 -5.63 27.37 -22.46
N PHE A 278 -4.80 27.58 -21.43
CA PHE A 278 -5.26 27.43 -20.05
C PHE A 278 -6.44 28.32 -19.65
N ILE A 279 -6.59 29.52 -20.24
CA ILE A 279 -7.80 30.35 -20.02
C ILE A 279 -9.06 29.58 -20.43
N GLU A 280 -8.99 28.74 -21.46
CA GLU A 280 -10.07 27.84 -21.89
C GLU A 280 -10.22 26.62 -20.97
N GLU A 281 -9.16 26.23 -20.24
CA GLU A 281 -9.19 25.13 -19.26
C GLU A 281 -9.81 25.51 -17.91
N ILE A 282 -9.80 26.80 -17.53
CA ILE A 282 -10.46 27.29 -16.31
C ILE A 282 -11.94 26.88 -16.26
N PRO A 283 -12.79 27.20 -17.27
CA PRO A 283 -14.18 26.77 -17.26
C PRO A 283 -14.35 25.25 -17.37
N ILE A 284 -13.42 24.52 -17.99
CA ILE A 284 -13.43 23.05 -18.04
C ILE A 284 -13.20 22.49 -16.63
N SER A 285 -12.21 23.01 -15.92
CA SER A 285 -11.84 22.59 -14.56
C SER A 285 -12.95 22.89 -13.56
N ILE A 286 -13.59 24.06 -13.67
CA ILE A 286 -14.77 24.41 -12.86
C ILE A 286 -15.94 23.45 -13.14
N ARG A 287 -16.22 23.13 -14.42
CA ARG A 287 -17.27 22.15 -14.76
C ARG A 287 -16.96 20.76 -14.20
N GLN A 288 -15.70 20.34 -14.26
CA GLN A 288 -15.26 19.05 -13.74
C GLN A 288 -15.37 18.99 -12.20
N ALA A 289 -14.97 20.05 -11.48
CA ALA A 289 -15.16 20.15 -10.04
C ALA A 289 -16.66 20.07 -9.66
N ASN A 290 -17.53 20.80 -10.38
CA ASN A 290 -18.98 20.76 -10.15
C ASN A 290 -19.55 19.34 -10.38
N LYS A 291 -19.09 18.64 -11.42
CA LYS A 291 -19.48 17.25 -11.67
C LYS A 291 -19.12 16.35 -10.48
N PHE A 292 -17.87 16.42 -10.00
CA PHE A 292 -17.43 15.62 -8.85
C PHE A 292 -18.18 15.96 -7.56
N ILE A 293 -18.45 17.24 -7.30
CA ILE A 293 -19.25 17.67 -6.14
C ILE A 293 -20.67 17.07 -6.21
N ALA A 294 -21.30 17.08 -7.39
CA ALA A 294 -22.64 16.50 -7.56
C ALA A 294 -22.63 14.98 -7.32
N GLU A 295 -21.63 14.28 -7.86
CA GLU A 295 -21.47 12.83 -7.67
C GLU A 295 -21.14 12.47 -6.21
N LEU A 296 -20.26 13.21 -5.54
CA LEU A 296 -19.97 13.04 -4.12
C LEU A 296 -21.20 13.33 -3.23
N ASN A 297 -22.00 14.35 -3.54
CA ASN A 297 -23.26 14.60 -2.83
C ASN A 297 -24.27 13.46 -3.01
N LEU A 298 -24.31 12.85 -4.20
CA LEU A 298 -25.12 11.66 -4.44
C LEU A 298 -24.62 10.46 -3.61
N ILE A 299 -23.30 10.26 -3.56
CA ILE A 299 -22.66 9.22 -2.72
C ILE A 299 -22.99 9.47 -1.25
N LYS A 300 -22.83 10.72 -0.77
CA LYS A 300 -23.15 11.13 0.60
C LYS A 300 -24.61 10.86 0.94
N THR A 301 -25.54 11.25 0.07
CA THR A 301 -26.98 11.04 0.28
C THR A 301 -27.32 9.56 0.38
N LYS A 302 -26.71 8.72 -0.48
CA LYS A 302 -26.86 7.27 -0.40
C LYS A 302 -26.22 6.70 0.87
N ALA A 303 -25.06 7.22 1.27
CA ALA A 303 -24.34 6.77 2.45
C ALA A 303 -25.12 7.06 3.74
N MET A 304 -25.71 8.25 3.86
CA MET A 304 -26.57 8.64 4.99
C MET A 304 -27.86 7.81 5.09
N ARG A 305 -28.35 7.25 3.98
CA ARG A 305 -29.50 6.33 3.96
C ARG A 305 -29.12 4.88 4.27
N GLY A 306 -27.82 4.56 4.22
CA GLY A 306 -27.29 3.22 4.51
C GLY A 306 -26.67 3.13 5.90
N THR A 307 -25.94 2.04 6.15
CA THR A 307 -25.19 1.77 7.39
C THR A 307 -23.74 2.26 7.34
N TYR A 308 -23.44 3.26 6.51
CA TYR A 308 -22.07 3.78 6.38
C TYR A 308 -21.64 4.51 7.65
N SER A 309 -20.34 4.41 7.98
CA SER A 309 -19.79 5.01 9.18
C SER A 309 -19.75 6.55 9.11
N ALA A 310 -19.91 7.23 10.26
CA ALA A 310 -19.79 8.68 10.34
C ALA A 310 -18.44 9.24 9.82
N PRO A 311 -17.29 8.57 10.04
CA PRO A 311 -16.02 8.96 9.43
C PRO A 311 -16.05 8.98 7.90
N TYR A 312 -16.74 8.04 7.24
CA TYR A 312 -16.85 8.00 5.79
C TYR A 312 -17.59 9.24 5.23
N ILE A 313 -18.71 9.61 5.87
CA ILE A 313 -19.46 10.82 5.51
C ILE A 313 -18.60 12.07 5.70
N ALA A 314 -17.86 12.15 6.82
CA ALA A 314 -16.95 13.27 7.08
C ALA A 314 -15.81 13.37 6.05
N THR A 315 -15.31 12.25 5.52
CA THR A 315 -14.32 12.26 4.43
C THR A 315 -14.91 12.78 3.13
N ILE A 316 -16.14 12.38 2.77
CA ILE A 316 -16.82 12.93 1.59
C ILE A 316 -17.00 14.45 1.73
N ASP A 317 -17.36 14.93 2.92
CA ASP A 317 -17.49 16.36 3.19
C ASP A 317 -16.17 17.12 2.98
N LYS A 318 -15.06 16.59 3.48
CA LYS A 318 -13.73 17.18 3.24
C LYS A 318 -13.36 17.23 1.75
N LEU A 319 -13.73 16.21 0.97
CA LEU A 319 -13.50 16.18 -0.47
C LEU A 319 -14.37 17.21 -1.20
N ILE A 320 -15.63 17.37 -0.81
CA ILE A 320 -16.51 18.41 -1.34
C ILE A 320 -15.93 19.80 -1.03
N ASP A 321 -15.56 20.06 0.23
CA ASP A 321 -14.95 21.33 0.65
C ASP A 321 -13.68 21.65 -0.14
N PHE A 322 -12.85 20.63 -0.38
CA PHE A 322 -11.63 20.76 -1.17
C PHE A 322 -11.93 21.10 -2.64
N LEU A 323 -12.90 20.44 -3.26
CA LEU A 323 -13.31 20.74 -4.64
C LEU A 323 -13.95 22.13 -4.78
N GLU A 324 -14.71 22.57 -3.77
CA GLU A 324 -15.25 23.93 -3.70
C GLU A 324 -14.14 24.98 -3.59
N LYS A 325 -13.09 24.69 -2.81
CA LYS A 325 -11.89 25.53 -2.77
C LYS A 325 -11.20 25.59 -4.13
N ILE A 326 -11.01 24.47 -4.83
CA ILE A 326 -10.45 24.44 -6.18
C ILE A 326 -11.27 25.34 -7.12
N LYS A 327 -12.60 25.20 -7.09
CA LYS A 327 -13.51 26.00 -7.90
C LYS A 327 -13.31 27.50 -7.67
N LYS A 328 -13.23 27.91 -6.40
CA LYS A 328 -13.01 29.30 -6.00
C LYS A 328 -11.66 29.81 -6.51
N ASP A 329 -10.61 29.05 -6.31
CA ASP A 329 -9.25 29.44 -6.72
C ASP A 329 -9.14 29.62 -8.25
N TYR A 330 -9.78 28.75 -9.04
CA TYR A 330 -9.85 28.90 -10.50
C TYR A 330 -10.68 30.13 -10.92
N LEU A 331 -11.77 30.44 -10.24
CA LEU A 331 -12.56 31.65 -10.50
C LEU A 331 -11.76 32.92 -10.20
N ASP A 332 -11.04 32.94 -9.08
CA ASP A 332 -10.22 34.08 -8.68
C ASP A 332 -9.01 34.26 -9.61
N LEU A 333 -8.38 33.16 -10.03
CA LEU A 333 -7.33 33.17 -11.05
C LEU A 333 -7.85 33.70 -12.40
N GLY A 334 -9.02 33.24 -12.83
CA GLY A 334 -9.63 33.71 -14.07
C GLY A 334 -9.91 35.21 -14.08
N LYS A 335 -10.40 35.76 -12.95
CA LYS A 335 -10.58 37.22 -12.79
C LYS A 335 -9.26 37.98 -12.94
N LYS A 336 -8.20 37.51 -12.25
CA LYS A 336 -6.87 38.13 -12.32
C LYS A 336 -6.30 38.13 -13.73
N LEU A 337 -6.41 37.02 -14.46
CA LEU A 337 -5.91 36.92 -15.83
C LEU A 337 -6.68 37.84 -16.79
N ILE A 338 -8.00 38.00 -16.61
CA ILE A 338 -8.80 38.95 -17.40
C ILE A 338 -8.37 40.39 -17.14
N GLU A 339 -8.09 40.74 -15.89
CA GLU A 339 -7.61 42.07 -15.49
C GLU A 339 -6.24 42.38 -16.11
N GLN A 340 -5.27 41.46 -15.97
CA GLN A 340 -3.95 41.59 -16.60
C GLN A 340 -4.03 41.74 -18.13
N ALA A 341 -4.91 40.99 -18.79
CA ALA A 341 -5.11 41.07 -20.24
C ALA A 341 -5.75 42.39 -20.70
N ARG A 342 -6.48 43.09 -19.82
CA ARG A 342 -7.01 44.44 -20.09
C ARG A 342 -5.92 45.48 -19.95
N GLU A 343 -5.09 45.36 -18.92
CA GLU A 343 -3.96 46.26 -18.67
C GLU A 343 -2.89 46.17 -19.78
N SER A 344 -2.65 44.98 -20.33
CA SER A 344 -1.65 44.77 -21.39
C SER A 344 -2.08 45.20 -22.80
N LYS A 345 -3.35 45.62 -22.97
CA LYS A 345 -3.89 46.13 -24.24
C LYS A 345 -3.98 47.66 -24.29
N VAL A 346 -3.51 48.32 -23.23
CA VAL A 346 -3.16 49.75 -23.16
C VAL A 346 -1.67 49.88 -23.47
#